data_AF-A0A6L8UVR4-F1
#
_entry.id   AF-A0A6L8UVR4-F1
#
_cell.length_a   1.000
_cell.length_b   1.000
_cell.length_c   1.000
_cell.angle_alpha   90.00
_cell.angle_beta   90.00
_cell.angle_gamma   90.00
#
_symmetry.space_group_name_H-M   'P 1'
#
loop_
_entity.id
_entity.type
_entity.pdbx_description
1 polymer ?
#
loop_
_entity_poly.entity_id
_entity_poly.type
_entity_poly.pdbx_seq_one_letter_code
_entity_poly.pdbx_strand_id
1 'polypeptide(L)'
;MSLLTVKPEMSIGQVAAALSEYVELNWKNVLQTNYQELTSLFPELEDSTYGLYLDRLIPQAWQEIERCGFQAAEPAGEGDFVIAGCLNFRNSIEKAEWGGPGREIRVFWIVLNNGHNQTIGTLVLEFAHSHLQFDVPELPKFSALAETDRREIKSKISQKQK
;
A
#
# COMPACT_ATOMS: atom_id res chain seq x y z
N MET A 1 16.73 -4.46 8.48
CA MET A 1 15.57 -3.72 7.95
C MET A 1 15.86 -2.24 8.16
N SER A 2 15.63 -1.41 7.14
CA SER A 2 15.83 0.04 7.25
C SER A 2 14.80 0.65 8.21
N LEU A 3 15.17 1.68 8.96
CA LEU A 3 14.23 2.41 9.81
C LEU A 3 13.56 3.51 8.99
N LEU A 4 12.23 3.57 9.06
CA LEU A 4 11.46 4.66 8.47
C LEU A 4 11.74 5.96 9.25
N THR A 5 12.11 7.04 8.56
CA THR A 5 12.30 8.35 9.18
C THR A 5 11.11 9.26 8.87
N VAL A 6 10.18 9.39 9.82
CA VAL A 6 9.02 10.27 9.72
C VAL A 6 9.00 11.23 10.91
N LYS A 7 8.44 12.43 10.71
CA LYS A 7 8.24 13.45 11.75
C LYS A 7 6.77 13.87 11.76
N PRO A 8 6.19 14.25 12.92
CA PRO A 8 4.77 14.59 13.02
C PRO A 8 4.30 15.68 12.05
N GLU A 9 5.20 16.59 11.66
CA GLU A 9 4.82 17.80 10.88
C GLU A 9 5.00 17.62 9.37
N MET A 10 5.26 16.38 8.94
CA MET A 10 5.41 16.06 7.54
C MET A 10 4.09 16.23 6.79
N SER A 11 4.18 16.88 5.63
CA SER A 11 3.10 16.89 4.64
C SER A 11 2.86 15.47 4.08
N ILE A 12 1.69 15.26 3.47
CA ILE A 12 1.36 13.97 2.84
C ILE A 12 2.42 13.52 1.81
N GLY A 13 3.01 14.46 1.07
CA GLY A 13 4.08 14.17 0.11
C GLY A 13 5.36 13.69 0.77
N GLN A 14 5.72 14.25 1.93
CA GLN A 14 6.89 13.82 2.70
C GLN A 14 6.67 12.45 3.34
N VAL A 15 5.46 12.17 3.85
CA VAL A 15 5.11 10.84 4.37
C VAL A 15 5.15 9.80 3.24
N ALA A 16 4.58 10.10 2.07
CA ALA A 16 4.61 9.21 0.92
C ALA A 16 6.05 8.93 0.43
N ALA A 17 6.91 9.95 0.39
CA ALA A 17 8.31 9.80 0.02
C ALA A 17 9.08 8.91 1.00
N ALA A 18 8.89 9.11 2.32
CA ALA A 18 9.51 8.29 3.35
C ALA A 18 9.07 6.81 3.24
N LEU A 19 7.77 6.57 3.02
CA LEU A 19 7.24 5.22 2.78
C LEU A 19 7.81 4.59 1.51
N SER A 20 7.90 5.35 0.42
CA SER A 20 8.46 4.86 -0.83
C SER A 20 9.93 4.47 -0.67
N GLU A 21 10.73 5.27 0.04
CA GLU A 21 12.13 4.96 0.34
C GLU A 21 12.25 3.68 1.21
N TYR A 22 11.42 3.57 2.25
CA TYR A 22 11.39 2.35 3.06
C TYR A 22 11.07 1.12 2.21
N VAL A 23 10.03 1.18 1.37
CA VAL A 23 9.67 0.05 0.51
C VAL A 23 10.78 -0.26 -0.48
N GLU A 24 11.37 0.74 -1.12
CA GLU A 24 12.48 0.58 -2.06
C GLU A 24 13.66 -0.19 -1.45
N LEU A 25 14.00 0.10 -0.20
CA LEU A 25 15.08 -0.56 0.52
C LEU A 25 14.77 -1.99 0.99
N ASN A 26 13.49 -2.33 1.21
CA ASN A 26 13.11 -3.58 1.88
C ASN A 26 12.39 -4.59 0.97
N TRP A 27 11.67 -4.16 -0.08
CA TRP A 27 10.74 -5.02 -0.82
C TRP A 27 11.38 -6.28 -1.42
N LYS A 28 12.57 -6.15 -2.04
CA LYS A 28 13.29 -7.29 -2.64
C LYS A 28 13.74 -8.28 -1.58
N ASN A 29 14.27 -7.78 -0.47
CA ASN A 29 14.76 -8.64 0.61
C ASN A 29 13.60 -9.41 1.26
N VAL A 30 12.47 -8.72 1.53
CA VAL A 30 11.25 -9.36 2.02
C VAL A 30 10.75 -10.39 1.00
N LEU A 31 10.71 -10.04 -0.29
CA LEU A 31 10.27 -10.98 -1.33
C LEU A 31 11.16 -12.22 -1.37
N GLN A 32 12.48 -12.05 -1.48
CA GLN A 32 13.45 -13.15 -1.58
C GLN A 32 13.45 -14.05 -0.35
N THR A 33 13.39 -13.47 0.85
CA THR A 33 13.37 -14.23 2.12
C THR A 33 12.15 -15.13 2.22
N ASN A 34 11.03 -14.70 1.63
CA ASN A 34 9.73 -15.36 1.76
C ASN A 34 9.28 -16.07 0.47
N TYR A 35 10.09 -16.03 -0.59
CA TYR A 35 9.68 -16.42 -1.94
C TYR A 35 9.23 -17.88 -2.03
N GLN A 36 10.01 -18.79 -1.44
CA GLN A 36 9.70 -20.22 -1.49
C GLN A 36 8.38 -20.55 -0.80
N GLU A 37 8.16 -19.98 0.38
CA GLU A 37 6.93 -20.19 1.15
C GLU A 37 5.73 -19.61 0.39
N LEU A 38 5.80 -18.35 -0.03
CA LEU A 38 4.70 -17.67 -0.73
C LEU A 38 4.36 -18.36 -2.06
N THR A 39 5.38 -18.78 -2.82
CA THR A 39 5.16 -19.54 -4.06
C THR A 39 4.49 -20.89 -3.79
N SER A 40 4.82 -21.56 -2.68
CA SER A 40 4.20 -22.83 -2.31
C SER A 40 2.74 -22.69 -1.85
N LEU A 41 2.38 -21.53 -1.28
CA LEU A 41 1.02 -21.24 -0.81
C LEU A 41 0.10 -20.73 -1.93
N PHE A 42 0.67 -20.15 -2.98
CA PHE A 42 -0.09 -19.53 -4.07
C PHE A 42 -1.12 -20.43 -4.76
N PRO A 43 -0.85 -21.73 -5.06
CA PRO A 43 -1.85 -22.61 -5.65
C PRO A 43 -3.11 -22.82 -4.80
N GLU A 44 -3.03 -22.58 -3.48
CA GLU A 44 -4.14 -22.74 -2.55
C GLU A 44 -4.79 -21.39 -2.21
N LEU A 45 -3.97 -20.35 -1.98
CA LEU A 45 -4.43 -19.05 -1.48
C LEU A 45 -4.64 -18.01 -2.58
N GLU A 46 -4.15 -18.26 -3.79
CA GLU A 46 -4.20 -17.35 -4.95
C GLU A 46 -3.80 -15.92 -4.54
N ASP A 47 -4.65 -14.94 -4.82
CA ASP A 47 -4.42 -13.52 -4.55
C ASP A 47 -4.19 -13.22 -3.06
N SER A 48 -4.73 -14.03 -2.16
CA SER A 48 -4.56 -13.84 -0.71
C SER A 48 -3.08 -13.97 -0.30
N THR A 49 -2.27 -14.68 -1.09
CA THR A 49 -0.81 -14.77 -0.92
C THR A 49 -0.13 -13.40 -0.98
N TYR A 50 -0.66 -12.47 -1.79
CA TYR A 50 -0.14 -11.11 -1.85
C TYR A 50 -0.44 -10.31 -0.58
N GLY A 51 -1.57 -10.61 0.08
CA GLY A 51 -1.85 -10.11 1.43
C GLY A 51 -0.74 -10.51 2.40
N LEU A 52 -0.33 -11.79 2.39
CA LEU A 52 0.76 -12.28 3.24
C LEU A 52 2.11 -11.63 2.94
N TYR A 53 2.40 -11.34 1.66
CA TYR A 53 3.59 -10.59 1.29
C TYR A 53 3.57 -9.17 1.85
N LEU A 54 2.45 -8.46 1.67
CA LEU A 54 2.29 -7.09 2.15
C LEU A 54 2.28 -7.01 3.69
N ASP A 55 1.75 -8.02 4.37
CA ASP A 55 1.83 -8.18 5.84
C ASP A 55 3.28 -8.31 6.35
N ARG A 56 4.21 -8.78 5.52
CA ARG A 56 5.64 -8.85 5.88
C ARG A 56 6.39 -7.57 5.55
N LEU A 57 5.87 -6.76 4.62
CA LEU A 57 6.53 -5.58 4.10
C LEU A 57 6.14 -4.29 4.82
N ILE A 58 4.85 -4.07 5.07
CA ILE A 58 4.31 -2.75 5.41
C ILE A 58 4.13 -2.48 6.91
N PRO A 59 3.68 -3.44 7.76
CA PRO A 59 3.25 -3.12 9.12
C PRO A 59 4.29 -2.39 9.98
N GLN A 60 5.58 -2.71 9.83
CA GLN A 60 6.63 -2.03 10.58
C GLN A 60 6.72 -0.54 10.21
N ALA A 61 6.67 -0.21 8.92
CA ALA A 61 6.68 1.19 8.48
C ALA A 61 5.40 1.91 8.91
N TRP A 62 4.25 1.25 8.80
CA TRP A 62 2.98 1.83 9.22
C TRP A 62 2.95 2.17 10.72
N GLN A 63 3.46 1.28 11.57
CA GLN A 63 3.56 1.52 13.01
C GLN A 63 4.42 2.74 13.35
N GLU A 64 5.49 3.00 12.61
CA GLU A 64 6.32 4.20 12.84
C GLU A 64 5.59 5.50 12.43
N ILE A 65 4.74 5.44 11.41
CA ILE A 65 3.86 6.55 11.01
C ILE A 65 2.84 6.84 12.12
N GLU A 66 2.21 5.79 12.65
CA GLU A 66 1.27 5.90 13.77
C GLU A 66 1.93 6.46 15.04
N ARG A 67 3.16 6.05 15.35
CA ARG A 67 3.94 6.61 16.46
C ARG A 67 4.26 8.09 16.29
N CYS A 68 4.34 8.57 15.05
CA CYS A 68 4.50 9.99 14.74
C CYS A 68 3.18 10.78 14.77
N GLY A 69 2.07 10.15 15.18
CA GLY A 69 0.77 10.78 15.34
C GLY A 69 -0.08 10.81 14.08
N PHE A 70 0.36 10.19 12.99
CA PHE A 70 -0.49 10.05 11.80
C PHE A 70 -1.44 8.87 11.95
N GLN A 71 -2.65 8.99 11.41
CA GLN A 71 -3.64 7.92 11.48
C GLN A 71 -4.54 7.94 10.25
N ALA A 72 -5.13 6.79 9.91
CA ALA A 72 -6.17 6.75 8.89
C ALA A 72 -7.35 7.63 9.33
N ALA A 73 -7.83 8.50 8.43
CA ALA A 73 -8.93 9.41 8.73
C ALA A 73 -10.26 8.69 8.94
N GLU A 74 -10.44 7.55 8.25
CA GLU A 74 -11.58 6.67 8.41
C GLU A 74 -11.11 5.37 9.08
N PRO A 75 -11.64 5.01 10.26
CA PRO A 75 -11.36 3.71 10.87
C PRO A 75 -11.99 2.60 10.03
N ALA A 76 -11.39 1.40 10.10
CA ALA A 76 -11.99 0.21 9.53
C ALA A 76 -13.34 -0.07 10.20
N GLY A 77 -14.38 -0.33 9.40
CA GLY A 77 -15.70 -0.67 9.88
C GLY A 77 -15.86 -2.16 10.15
N GLU A 78 -16.97 -2.52 10.79
CA GLU A 78 -17.37 -3.93 10.93
C GLU A 78 -17.57 -4.56 9.54
N GLY A 79 -16.91 -5.70 9.30
CA GLY A 79 -16.92 -6.38 8.01
C GLY A 79 -15.86 -5.92 7.01
N ASP A 80 -14.98 -4.99 7.37
CA ASP A 80 -13.84 -4.64 6.51
C ASP A 80 -12.77 -5.71 6.46
N PHE A 81 -12.24 -5.88 5.26
CA PHE A 81 -11.05 -6.67 5.03
C PHE A 81 -9.83 -5.74 4.92
N VAL A 82 -9.01 -5.77 5.97
CA VAL A 82 -7.78 -4.97 6.08
C VAL A 82 -6.59 -5.91 6.11
N ILE A 83 -5.62 -5.66 5.23
CA ILE A 83 -4.32 -6.34 5.22
C ILE A 83 -3.23 -5.34 5.57
N ALA A 84 -2.05 -5.83 5.91
CA ALA A 84 -0.85 -5.05 6.19
C ALA A 84 -1.04 -3.97 7.28
N GLY A 85 -2.02 -4.16 8.16
CA GLY A 85 -2.40 -3.22 9.22
C GLY A 85 -3.15 -1.97 8.75
N CYS A 86 -3.06 -1.58 7.48
CA CYS A 86 -3.58 -0.29 7.00
C CYS A 86 -4.25 -0.31 5.62
N LEU A 87 -4.13 -1.40 4.86
CA LEU A 87 -4.65 -1.49 3.49
C LEU A 87 -6.06 -2.09 3.52
N ASN A 88 -7.06 -1.23 3.46
CA ASN A 88 -8.46 -1.65 3.46
C ASN A 88 -8.95 -1.90 2.03
N PHE A 89 -9.50 -3.09 1.75
CA PHE A 89 -10.02 -3.44 0.43
C PHE A 89 -11.18 -2.56 -0.03
N ARG A 90 -11.97 -1.99 0.90
CA ARG A 90 -12.99 -0.99 0.54
C ARG A 90 -12.37 0.23 -0.14
N ASN A 91 -11.11 0.52 0.17
CA ASN A 91 -10.31 1.61 -0.37
C ASN A 91 -9.25 1.07 -1.34
N SER A 92 -9.67 0.15 -2.21
CA SER A 92 -8.84 -0.35 -3.29
C SER A 92 -9.57 -0.40 -4.63
N ILE A 93 -8.81 -0.41 -5.71
CA ILE A 93 -9.26 -0.79 -7.04
C ILE A 93 -8.19 -1.69 -7.65
N GLU A 94 -8.61 -2.76 -8.30
CA GLU A 94 -7.74 -3.57 -9.15
C GLU A 94 -8.16 -3.34 -10.58
N LYS A 95 -7.16 -3.27 -11.45
CA LYS A 95 -7.41 -3.09 -12.87
C LYS A 95 -6.55 -4.10 -13.61
N ALA A 96 -7.20 -5.18 -14.03
CA ALA A 96 -6.57 -6.28 -14.75
C ALA A 96 -6.03 -5.88 -16.13
N GLU A 97 -6.55 -4.80 -16.72
CA GLU A 97 -6.07 -4.27 -18.02
C GLU A 97 -4.85 -3.33 -17.87
N TRP A 98 -4.37 -3.09 -16.65
CA TRP A 98 -3.23 -2.21 -16.38
C TRP A 98 -1.91 -2.96 -16.47
N GLY A 99 -1.59 -3.47 -17.67
CA GLY A 99 -0.39 -4.23 -17.95
C GLY A 99 -0.55 -5.22 -19.10
N GLY A 100 0.44 -6.09 -19.29
CA GLY A 100 0.29 -7.31 -20.09
C GLY A 100 -0.15 -8.48 -19.20
N PRO A 101 -0.42 -9.68 -19.75
CA PRO A 101 -0.75 -10.86 -18.95
C PRO A 101 0.26 -11.09 -17.81
N GLY A 102 -0.22 -11.28 -16.58
CA GLY A 102 0.62 -11.45 -15.38
C GLY A 102 1.24 -10.17 -14.84
N ARG A 103 0.65 -9.01 -15.15
CA ARG A 103 0.99 -7.68 -14.61
C ARG A 103 -0.28 -6.91 -14.28
N GLU A 104 -1.08 -7.43 -13.38
CA GLU A 104 -2.21 -6.70 -12.84
C GLU A 104 -1.73 -5.68 -11.80
N ILE A 105 -2.43 -4.55 -11.69
CA ILE A 105 -2.11 -3.52 -10.69
C ILE A 105 -3.30 -3.34 -9.76
N ARG A 106 -3.03 -3.53 -8.47
CA ARG A 106 -3.92 -3.12 -7.39
C ARG A 106 -3.44 -1.81 -6.80
N VAL A 107 -4.37 -0.88 -6.65
CA VAL A 107 -4.12 0.41 -6.02
C VAL A 107 -4.94 0.49 -4.74
N PHE A 108 -4.27 0.74 -3.62
CA PHE A 108 -4.88 1.07 -2.34
C PHE A 108 -4.74 2.57 -2.06
N TRP A 109 -5.68 3.14 -1.30
CA TRP A 109 -5.53 4.49 -0.79
C TRP A 109 -5.91 4.61 0.69
N ILE A 110 -5.23 5.52 1.39
CA ILE A 110 -5.46 5.82 2.81
C ILE A 110 -5.50 7.33 2.96
N VAL A 111 -6.66 7.87 3.33
CA VAL A 111 -6.78 9.28 3.73
C VAL A 111 -6.12 9.42 5.11
N LEU A 112 -5.21 10.39 5.28
CA LEU A 112 -4.36 10.49 6.46
C LEU A 112 -4.68 11.76 7.26
N ASN A 113 -4.85 11.60 8.57
CA ASN A 113 -4.86 12.69 9.55
C ASN A 113 -3.48 12.79 10.20
N ASN A 114 -3.03 14.00 10.54
CA ASN A 114 -1.84 14.23 11.36
C ASN A 114 -2.15 14.17 12.87
N GLY A 115 -1.13 14.39 13.71
CA GLY A 115 -1.27 14.38 15.18
C GLY A 115 -2.18 15.47 15.75
N HIS A 116 -2.57 16.45 14.93
CA HIS A 116 -3.57 17.48 15.27
C HIS A 116 -4.97 17.15 14.76
N ASN A 117 -5.19 15.91 14.31
CA ASN A 117 -6.42 15.42 13.70
C ASN A 117 -6.86 16.22 12.46
N GLN A 118 -5.90 16.83 11.76
CA GLN A 118 -6.14 17.52 10.50
C GLN A 118 -5.88 16.55 9.35
N THR A 119 -6.83 16.47 8.42
CA THR A 119 -6.63 15.67 7.21
C THR A 119 -5.63 16.36 6.29
N ILE A 120 -4.53 15.67 5.98
CA ILE A 120 -3.40 16.25 5.23
C ILE A 120 -3.31 15.77 3.78
N GLY A 121 -4.14 14.80 3.39
CA GLY A 121 -4.21 14.26 2.04
C GLY A 121 -4.39 12.74 2.04
N THR A 122 -4.06 12.12 0.92
CA THR A 122 -4.22 10.68 0.70
C THR A 122 -2.91 10.03 0.27
N LEU A 123 -2.52 8.96 0.97
CA LEU A 123 -1.48 8.03 0.55
C LEU A 123 -2.08 7.07 -0.48
N VAL A 124 -1.33 6.79 -1.55
CA VAL A 124 -1.71 5.84 -2.59
C VAL A 124 -0.59 4.82 -2.73
N LEU A 125 -0.90 3.54 -2.57
CA LEU A 125 0.00 2.42 -2.85
C LEU A 125 -0.38 1.79 -4.18
N GLU A 126 0.56 1.75 -5.12
CA GLU A 126 0.46 0.96 -6.35
C GLU A 126 1.25 -0.33 -6.16
N PHE A 127 0.58 -1.47 -6.38
CA PHE A 127 1.15 -2.79 -6.23
C PHE A 127 0.89 -3.62 -7.49
N ALA A 128 1.96 -4.00 -8.18
CA ALA A 128 1.88 -4.88 -9.33
C ALA A 128 2.01 -6.35 -8.90
N HIS A 129 1.16 -7.21 -9.45
CA HIS A 129 1.09 -8.63 -9.15
C HIS A 129 0.66 -9.45 -10.37
N SER A 130 0.56 -10.77 -10.21
CA SER A 130 0.17 -11.70 -11.27
C SER A 130 -0.90 -12.67 -10.76
N HIS A 131 -2.02 -12.77 -11.45
CA HIS A 131 -3.01 -13.82 -11.15
C HIS A 131 -2.59 -15.22 -11.67
N LEU A 132 -1.51 -15.32 -12.45
CA LEU A 132 -1.07 -16.58 -13.08
C LEU A 132 -0.11 -17.39 -12.21
N GLN A 133 0.73 -16.71 -11.44
CA GLN A 133 1.74 -17.30 -10.56
C GLN A 133 2.13 -16.26 -9.51
N PHE A 134 2.68 -16.71 -8.38
CA PHE A 134 3.24 -15.78 -7.41
C PHE A 134 4.43 -15.01 -8.01
N ASP A 135 4.16 -13.79 -8.42
CA ASP A 135 5.17 -12.84 -8.89
C ASP A 135 4.83 -11.42 -8.42
N VAL A 136 5.87 -10.66 -8.11
CA VAL A 136 5.82 -9.23 -7.75
C VAL A 136 6.76 -8.52 -8.73
N PRO A 137 6.29 -8.21 -9.94
CA PRO A 137 7.16 -7.83 -11.06
C PRO A 137 7.77 -6.43 -10.92
N GLU A 138 7.23 -5.59 -10.04
CA GLU A 138 7.66 -4.21 -9.86
C GLU A 138 7.70 -3.81 -8.39
N LEU A 139 8.56 -2.83 -8.09
CA LEU A 139 8.62 -2.16 -6.80
C LEU A 139 7.22 -1.61 -6.43
N PRO A 140 6.65 -1.96 -5.27
CA PRO A 140 5.46 -1.28 -4.77
C PRO A 140 5.78 0.19 -4.49
N LYS A 141 4.92 1.11 -4.94
CA LYS A 141 5.20 2.55 -4.89
C LYS A 141 4.17 3.28 -4.06
N PHE A 142 4.65 4.12 -3.15
CA PHE A 142 3.81 5.08 -2.46
C PHE A 142 3.85 6.43 -3.16
N SER A 143 2.68 7.05 -3.32
CA SER A 143 2.54 8.42 -3.80
C SER A 143 1.50 9.18 -2.99
N ALA A 144 1.42 10.49 -3.20
CA ALA A 144 0.47 11.36 -2.51
C ALA A 144 -0.55 11.96 -3.48
N LEU A 145 -1.76 12.17 -2.96
CA LEU A 145 -2.82 12.99 -3.52
C LEU A 145 -3.25 14.04 -2.50
N ALA A 146 -3.64 15.22 -2.96
CA ALA A 146 -4.20 16.26 -2.10
C ALA A 146 -5.68 15.99 -1.79
N GLU A 147 -6.36 15.29 -2.70
CA GLU A 147 -7.76 14.92 -2.61
C GLU A 147 -8.00 13.95 -1.45
N THR A 148 -9.08 14.19 -0.70
CA THR A 148 -9.49 13.38 0.45
C THR A 148 -10.88 12.78 0.26
N ASP A 149 -11.66 13.28 -0.71
CA ASP A 149 -12.95 12.69 -1.09
C ASP A 149 -12.76 11.43 -1.93
N ARG A 150 -13.51 10.37 -1.59
CA ARG A 150 -13.43 9.06 -2.25
C ARG A 150 -13.64 9.12 -3.76
N ARG A 151 -14.58 9.94 -4.25
CA ARG A 151 -14.86 10.03 -5.70
C ARG A 151 -13.72 10.73 -6.42
N GLU A 152 -13.21 11.80 -5.84
CA GLU A 152 -12.06 12.54 -6.38
C GLU A 152 -10.79 11.69 -6.41
N ILE A 153 -10.50 10.96 -5.32
CA ILE A 153 -9.37 10.02 -5.24
C ILE A 153 -9.46 8.98 -6.36
N LYS A 154 -10.60 8.30 -6.51
CA LYS A 154 -10.80 7.30 -7.57
C LYS A 154 -10.65 7.90 -8.97
N SER A 155 -11.11 9.14 -9.17
CA SER A 155 -10.94 9.86 -10.43
C SER A 155 -9.46 10.15 -10.69
N LYS A 156 -8.70 10.65 -9.71
CA LYS A 156 -7.27 10.95 -9.85
C LYS A 156 -6.43 9.70 -10.12
N ILE A 157 -6.67 8.62 -9.37
CA ILE A 157 -5.99 7.33 -9.59
C ILE A 157 -6.26 6.85 -11.03
N SER A 158 -7.48 7.01 -11.53
CA SER A 158 -7.82 6.59 -12.90
C SER A 158 -7.26 7.52 -13.99
N GLN A 159 -6.90 8.77 -13.68
CA GLN A 159 -6.34 9.74 -14.63
C GLN A 159 -4.82 9.70 -14.73
N LYS A 160 -4.11 9.41 -13.63
CA LYS A 160 -2.63 9.40 -13.59
C LYS A 160 -1.97 8.36 -14.50
N GLN A 161 -2.74 7.47 -15.10
CA GLN A 161 -2.24 6.33 -15.87
C GLN A 161 -2.85 6.22 -17.28
N LYS A 162 -3.27 7.36 -17.87
CA LYS A 162 -3.40 7.55 -19.33
C LYS A 162 -2.11 8.14 -19.88
#